data_AF-A0A2E1VSC3-F1
#
_entry.id   AF-A0A2E1VSC3-F1
#
_cell.length_a   1.000
_cell.length_b   1.000
_cell.length_c   1.000
_cell.angle_alpha   90.00
_cell.angle_beta   90.00
_cell.angle_gamma   90.00
#
_symmetry.space_group_name_H-M   'P 1'
#
loop_
_entity.id
_entity.type
_entity.pdbx_description
1 polymer ?
#
loop_
_entity_poly.entity_id
_entity_poly.type
_entity_poly.pdbx_seq_one_letter_code
_entity_poly.pdbx_strand_id
1 'polypeptide(L)' 'MIRVNVRSNESLDAALRRFKRQCNQAGIFVAMKDRTFYTKPTWARTEAKEERRRVIKRAERIRRNARF' A
#
# COMPACT_ATOMS: atom_id res chain seq x y z
N MET A 1 -13.87 -1.67 8.38
CA MET A 1 -14.56 -0.62 7.60
C MET A 1 -13.86 0.70 7.88
N ILE A 2 -13.44 1.44 6.83
CA ILE A 2 -12.73 2.71 7.00
C ILE A 2 -13.75 3.84 7.13
N ARG A 3 -13.56 4.73 8.10
CA ARG A 3 -14.42 5.89 8.33
C ARG A 3 -13.55 7.13 8.53
N VAL A 4 -13.86 8.20 7.81
CA VAL A 4 -13.21 9.50 7.95
C VAL A 4 -14.27 10.52 8.29
N ASN A 5 -14.16 11.11 9.49
CA ASN A 5 -15.01 12.22 9.87
C ASN A 5 -14.48 13.50 9.21
N VAL A 6 -15.37 14.23 8.53
CA VAL A 6 -15.06 15.53 7.92
C VAL A 6 -15.10 16.59 9.02
N ARG A 7 -14.04 17.39 9.13
CA ARG A 7 -13.98 18.50 10.09
C ARG A 7 -14.59 19.75 9.46
N SER A 8 -15.15 20.63 10.29
CA SER A 8 -15.83 21.86 9.84
C SER A 8 -14.93 22.83 9.07
N ASN A 9 -13.61 22.79 9.30
CA ASN A 9 -12.61 23.66 8.66
C ASN A 9 -11.85 22.98 7.50
N GLU A 10 -12.37 21.88 6.94
CA GLU A 10 -11.71 21.19 5.84
C GLU A 10 -12.52 21.23 4.54
N SER A 11 -11.79 21.34 3.43
CA SER A 11 -12.36 21.11 2.12
C SER A 11 -12.66 19.62 1.91
N LEU A 12 -13.71 19.34 1.12
CA LEU A 12 -14.09 17.97 0.75
C LEU A 12 -12.92 17.19 0.14
N ASP A 13 -12.12 17.84 -0.71
CA ASP A 13 -10.95 17.21 -1.36
C ASP A 13 -9.87 16.79 -0.34
N ALA A 14 -9.66 17.58 0.72
CA ALA A 14 -8.73 17.21 1.79
C ALA A 14 -9.21 15.96 2.54
N ALA A 15 -10.52 15.85 2.80
CA ALA A 15 -11.11 14.68 3.44
C ALA A 15 -11.01 13.42 2.55
N LEU A 16 -11.28 13.55 1.25
CA LEU A 16 -11.13 12.46 0.28
C LEU A 16 -9.69 11.98 0.16
N ARG A 17 -8.71 12.89 0.19
CA ARG A 17 -7.29 12.55 0.14
C ARG A 17 -6.86 11.75 1.37
N ARG A 18 -7.37 12.09 2.57
CA ARG A 18 -7.15 11.29 3.79
C ARG A 18 -7.81 9.92 3.72
N PHE A 19 -9.05 9.86 3.24
CA PHE A 19 -9.74 8.58 3.04
C PHE A 19 -8.96 7.67 2.09
N LYS A 20 -8.51 8.20 0.94
CA LYS A 20 -7.66 7.47 0.00
C LYS A 20 -6.36 6.99 0.65
N ARG A 21 -5.71 7.82 1.48
CA ARG A 21 -4.51 7.41 2.24
C ARG A 21 -4.81 6.26 3.20
N GLN A 22 -5.92 6.33 3.94
CA GLN A 22 -6.34 5.25 4.85
C GLN A 22 -6.66 3.95 4.08
N CYS A 23 -7.34 4.02 2.93
CA CYS A 23 -7.61 2.87 2.07
C CYS A 23 -6.32 2.23 1.53
N ASN A 24 -5.35 3.06 1.12
CA ASN A 24 -4.04 2.60 0.68
C ASN A 24 -3.25 1.95 1.82
N GLN A 25 -3.27 2.56 3.01
CA GLN A 25 -2.58 2.03 4.19
C GLN A 25 -3.19 0.71 4.66
N ALA A 26 -4.51 0.58 4.59
CA ALA A 26 -5.22 -0.67 4.89
C ALA A 26 -5.05 -1.74 3.79
N GLY A 27 -4.40 -1.42 2.66
CA GLY A 27 -4.17 -2.35 1.57
C GLY A 27 -5.43 -2.78 0.82
N ILE A 28 -6.54 -2.04 0.92
CA ILE A 28 -7.83 -2.44 0.34
C ILE A 28 -7.73 -2.64 -1.18
N PHE A 29 -7.02 -1.76 -1.89
CA PHE A 29 -6.85 -1.87 -3.33
C PHE A 29 -5.98 -3.07 -3.74
N VAL A 30 -4.97 -3.41 -2.93
CA VAL A 30 -4.13 -4.59 -3.15
C VAL A 30 -4.96 -5.85 -2.96
N ALA A 31 -5.68 -5.93 -1.83
CA ALA A 31 -6.57 -7.06 -1.55
C ALA A 31 -7.69 -7.20 -2.60
N MET A 32 -8.23 -6.09 -3.12
CA MET A 32 -9.20 -6.12 -4.21
C MET A 32 -8.59 -6.76 -5.45
N LYS A 33 -7.39 -6.33 -5.87
CA LYS A 33 -6.69 -6.87 -7.03
C LYS A 33 -6.41 -8.37 -6.86
N ASP A 34 -5.87 -8.75 -5.71
CA ASP A 34 -5.49 -10.15 -5.44
C ASP A 34 -6.69 -11.10 -5.39
N ARG A 35 -7.89 -10.58 -5.04
CA ARG A 35 -9.14 -11.35 -4.96
C ARG A 35 -9.94 -11.37 -6.26
N THR A 36 -9.55 -10.61 -7.27
CA THR A 36 -10.30 -10.56 -8.55
C THR A 36 -10.24 -11.88 -9.31
N PHE A 37 -9.18 -12.67 -9.12
CA PHE A 37 -8.99 -13.97 -9.76
C PHE A 37 -8.34 -14.96 -8.79
N TYR A 38 -8.54 -16.25 -9.05
CA TYR A 38 -7.83 -17.29 -8.31
C TYR A 38 -6.36 -17.33 -8.73
N THR A 39 -5.47 -17.14 -7.76
CA THR A 39 -4.03 -17.27 -7.96
C THR A 39 -3.56 -18.60 -7.38
N LYS A 40 -2.82 -19.38 -8.18
CA LYS A 40 -2.24 -20.64 -7.70
C LYS A 40 -1.30 -20.39 -6.50
N PRO A 41 -1.28 -21.25 -5.47
CA PRO A 41 -0.46 -21.05 -4.27
C PRO A 41 1.05 -20.95 -4.54
N THR A 42 1.53 -21.55 -5.63
CA THR A 42 2.93 -21.44 -6.06
C THR A 42 3.25 -20.04 -6.58
N TRP A 43 2.35 -19.46 -7.38
CA TRP A 43 2.50 -18.11 -7.91
C TRP A 43 2.46 -17.06 -6.81
N ALA A 44 1.50 -17.17 -5.88
CA ALA A 44 1.41 -16.28 -4.72
C ALA A 44 2.69 -16.31 -3.85
N ARG A 45 3.30 -17.49 -3.67
CA ARG A 45 4.59 -17.62 -2.96
C ARG A 45 5.75 -16.96 -3.70
N THR A 46 5.77 -17.06 -5.03
CA THR A 46 6.77 -16.40 -5.87
C THR A 46 6.64 -14.88 -5.78
N GLU A 47 5.43 -14.33 -5.95
CA GLU A 47 5.16 -12.90 -5.85
C GLU A 47 5.55 -12.33 -4.48
N ALA A 48 5.22 -13.01 -3.38
CA ALA A 48 5.61 -12.59 -2.04
C ALA A 48 7.13 -12.53 -1.85
N LYS A 49 7.88 -13.49 -2.42
CA LYS A 49 9.35 -13.51 -2.38
C LYS A 49 9.95 -12.37 -3.19
N GLU A 50 9.38 -12.07 -4.35
CA GLU A 50 9.80 -10.93 -5.18
C GLU A 50 9.56 -9.60 -4.49
N GLU A 51 8.38 -9.42 -3.89
CA GLU A 51 8.05 -8.19 -3.17
C GLU A 51 9.01 -7.97 -1.99
N ARG A 52 9.31 -9.04 -1.22
CA ARG A 52 10.32 -8.97 -0.15
C ARG A 52 11.70 -8.54 -0.69
N ARG A 53 12.13 -9.07 -1.83
CA ARG A 53 13.39 -8.68 -2.48
C ARG A 53 13.38 -7.21 -2.91
N ARG A 54 12.27 -6.70 -3.45
CA ARG A 54 12.12 -5.30 -3.83
C ARG A 54 12.22 -4.37 -2.62
N VAL A 55 11.55 -4.72 -1.51
CA VAL A 55 11.60 -3.95 -0.26
C VAL A 55 13.03 -3.87 0.29
N ILE A 56 13.75 -5.00 0.34
CA ILE A 56 15.15 -5.04 0.80
C ILE A 56 16.03 -4.15 -0.08
N LYS A 57 15.98 -4.32 -1.42
CA LYS A 57 16.76 -3.50 -2.35
C LYS A 57 16.46 -2.01 -2.22
N ARG A 58 15.19 -1.65 -1.98
CA ARG A 58 14.79 -0.25 -1.75
C ARG A 58 15.39 0.30 -0.46
N ALA A 59 15.34 -0.47 0.63
CA ALA A 59 15.94 -0.09 1.91
C ALA A 59 17.46 0.07 1.81
N GLU A 60 18.14 -0.86 1.12
CA GLU A 60 19.57 -0.77 0.83
C GLU A 60 19.93 0.49 0.04
N ARG A 61 19.13 0.84 -0.98
CA ARG A 61 19.33 2.07 -1.77
C ARG A 61 19.21 3.32 -0.90
N ILE A 62 18.19 3.37 -0.03
CA ILE A 62 18.00 4.50 0.90
C ILE A 62 19.19 4.59 1.87
N ARG A 63 19.60 3.47 2.47
CA ARG A 63 20.76 3.42 3.37
C ARG A 63 22.04 3.89 2.68
N ARG A 64 22.26 3.49 1.43
CA ARG A 64 23.42 3.93 0.63
C ARG A 64 23.38 5.43 0.39
N ASN A 65 22.24 5.96 -0.02
CA ASN A 65 22.08 7.39 -0.29
C ASN A 65 22.20 8.26 0.97
N ALA A 66 21.80 7.76 2.14
CA ALA A 66 21.93 8.47 3.42
C ALA A 66 23.34 8.39 4.04
N ARG A 67 24.24 7.61 3.43
CA ARG A 67 25.64 7.46 3.87
C ARG A 67 26.57 8.48 3.19
N PHE A 68 26.04 9.23 2.23
CA PHE A 68 26.62 10.42 1.62
C PHE A 68 25.77 11.63 2.03
#